data_AF-A0AAV6NUZ8-F1
#
_entry.id   AF-A0AAV6NUZ8-F1
#
_cell.length_a   1.000
_cell.length_b   1.000
_cell.length_c   1.000
_cell.angle_alpha   90.00
_cell.angle_beta   90.00
_cell.angle_gamma   90.00
#
_symmetry.space_group_name_H-M   'P 1'
#
loop_
_entity.id
_entity.type
_entity.pdbx_description
1 polymer ?
#
loop_
_entity_poly.entity_id
_entity_poly.type
_entity_poly.pdbx_seq_one_letter_code
_entity_poly.pdbx_strand_id
1 'polypeptide(L)'
;MSELPDELWRQILEIGVKRCDFTYRDLCCISISSRRLRRLSDDECLWSHLLSSDYPSSSSSFSSSDASSKFLYKLRLERDRYKKAEKHRRTMFRKNNQIKAHFRRLEELEEGLVEETKKLTRTLTELSNLRTVSHREASVALRVWQPEVIRARQRQIVEQCSVSVDSRLRTLDMELKLCELQISISRKALKAEKRRLDVAKEELASLKYHPLKYYHRFVDSSSSGPGIKRRSEDVINSQVKQLRSSYLPEIALPVEERARDS
;
A
#
# COMPACT_ATOMS: atom_id res chain seq x y z
N MET A 1 38.61 -13.82 43.54
CA MET A 1 37.35 -13.04 43.32
C MET A 1 36.19 -13.60 44.17
N SER A 2 36.45 -14.13 45.37
CA SER A 2 35.45 -14.87 46.16
C SER A 2 35.60 -14.58 47.66
N GLU A 3 35.76 -13.30 48.01
CA GLU A 3 36.01 -12.87 49.40
C GLU A 3 34.84 -12.11 50.01
N LEU A 4 33.92 -11.59 49.20
CA LEU A 4 32.77 -10.85 49.71
C LEU A 4 31.67 -11.83 50.16
N PRO A 5 31.09 -11.72 51.38
CA PRO A 5 29.95 -12.52 51.85
C PRO A 5 28.68 -12.40 51.01
N ASP A 6 27.78 -13.39 51.11
CA ASP A 6 26.51 -13.43 50.35
C ASP A 6 25.56 -12.30 50.74
N GLU A 7 25.64 -11.85 51.99
CA GLU A 7 24.85 -10.76 52.57
C GLU A 7 25.19 -9.43 51.91
N LEU A 8 26.50 -9.17 51.71
CA LEU A 8 26.96 -7.96 51.03
C LEU A 8 26.61 -7.98 49.55
N TRP A 9 26.73 -9.14 48.88
CA TRP A 9 26.28 -9.27 47.49
C TRP A 9 24.78 -9.04 47.34
N ARG A 10 23.95 -9.56 48.25
CA ARG A 10 22.51 -9.29 48.26
C ARG A 10 22.21 -7.81 48.44
N GLN A 11 22.88 -7.16 49.40
CA GLN A 11 22.71 -5.74 49.66
C GLN A 11 23.13 -4.87 48.45
N ILE A 12 24.22 -5.23 47.76
CA ILE A 12 24.67 -4.54 46.54
C ILE A 12 23.61 -4.68 45.43
N LEU A 13 23.11 -5.90 45.20
CA LEU A 13 22.08 -6.14 44.17
C LEU A 13 20.76 -5.42 44.51
N GLU A 14 20.36 -5.45 45.78
CA GLU A 14 19.14 -4.81 46.25
C GLU A 14 19.22 -3.28 46.12
N ILE A 15 20.34 -2.66 46.50
CA ILE A 15 20.57 -1.23 46.31
C ILE A 15 20.54 -0.88 44.82
N GLY A 16 21.22 -1.67 43.97
CA GLY A 16 21.25 -1.43 42.53
C GLY A 16 19.87 -1.52 41.88
N VAL A 17 19.04 -2.48 42.30
CA VAL A 17 17.65 -2.63 41.82
C VAL A 17 16.75 -1.52 42.38
N LYS A 18 16.87 -1.16 43.66
CA LYS A 18 16.10 -0.08 44.30
C LYS A 18 16.38 1.31 43.73
N ARG A 19 17.63 1.55 43.31
CA ARG A 19 18.04 2.81 42.66
C ARG A 19 17.75 2.82 41.16
N CYS A 20 17.17 1.76 40.62
CA CYS A 20 16.94 1.55 39.18
C CYS A 20 18.21 1.54 38.32
N ASP A 21 19.37 1.30 38.92
CA ASP A 21 20.65 1.18 38.22
C ASP A 21 20.80 -0.20 37.55
N PHE A 22 20.16 -1.23 38.10
CA PHE A 22 20.11 -2.57 37.51
C PHE A 22 18.75 -2.89 36.92
N THR A 23 18.75 -3.29 35.65
CA THR A 23 17.57 -3.80 34.94
C THR A 23 17.48 -5.33 35.02
N TYR A 24 16.35 -5.90 34.60
CA TYR A 24 16.21 -7.35 34.46
C TYR A 24 17.30 -7.99 33.59
N ARG A 25 17.89 -7.23 32.65
CA ARG A 25 18.95 -7.74 31.77
C ARG A 25 20.24 -7.94 32.54
N ASP A 26 20.56 -7.01 33.44
CA ASP A 26 21.79 -7.03 34.23
C ASP A 26 21.74 -8.18 35.24
N LEU A 27 20.59 -8.39 35.89
CA LEU A 27 20.37 -9.57 36.74
C LEU A 27 20.49 -10.88 35.94
N CYS A 28 19.96 -10.93 34.71
CA CYS A 28 20.15 -12.10 33.84
C CYS A 28 21.64 -12.32 33.51
N CYS A 29 22.39 -11.27 33.18
CA CYS A 29 23.81 -11.37 32.90
C CYS A 29 24.60 -11.88 34.13
N ILE A 30 24.31 -11.32 35.31
CA ILE A 30 24.91 -11.73 36.59
C ILE A 30 24.62 -13.20 36.91
N SER A 31 23.40 -13.67 36.59
CA SER A 31 23.00 -15.08 36.78
C SER A 31 23.79 -16.07 35.91
N ILE A 32 24.33 -15.62 34.78
CA ILE A 32 25.12 -16.43 33.86
C ILE A 32 26.58 -16.47 34.31
N SER A 33 27.08 -15.42 34.96
CA SER A 33 28.48 -15.28 35.34
C SER A 33 28.97 -16.29 36.38
N SER A 34 28.15 -16.67 37.37
CA SER A 34 28.53 -17.72 38.33
C SER A 34 27.33 -18.42 38.99
N ARG A 35 27.53 -19.67 39.45
CA ARG A 35 26.50 -20.42 40.20
C ARG A 35 26.08 -19.74 41.50
N ARG A 36 27.03 -19.08 42.18
CA ARG A 36 26.79 -18.33 43.42
C ARG A 36 25.90 -17.12 43.13
N LEU A 37 26.28 -16.30 42.15
CA LEU A 37 25.52 -15.12 41.74
C LEU A 37 24.15 -15.48 41.16
N ARG A 38 24.00 -16.62 40.49
CA ARG A 38 22.70 -17.14 40.05
C ARG A 38 21.72 -17.33 41.20
N ARG A 39 22.17 -17.91 42.32
CA ARG A 39 21.30 -18.09 43.50
C ARG A 39 20.87 -16.76 44.09
N LEU A 40 21.80 -15.79 44.13
CA LEU A 40 21.53 -14.45 44.67
C LEU A 40 20.67 -13.60 43.73
N SER A 41 20.80 -13.76 42.41
CA SER A 41 19.96 -13.07 41.42
C SER A 41 18.53 -13.61 41.35
N ASP A 42 18.32 -14.84 41.82
CA ASP A 42 17.01 -15.50 41.83
C ASP A 42 16.19 -15.15 43.07
N ASP A 43 16.67 -14.23 43.91
CA ASP A 43 16.00 -13.80 45.13
C ASP A 43 14.68 -13.06 44.83
N GLU A 44 13.62 -13.45 45.54
CA GLU A 44 12.23 -13.05 45.30
C GLU A 44 12.01 -11.54 45.54
N CYS A 45 12.73 -10.96 46.49
CA CYS A 45 12.68 -9.53 46.81
C CYS A 45 13.16 -8.65 45.65
N LEU A 46 14.15 -9.11 44.87
CA LEU A 46 14.67 -8.36 43.72
C LEU A 46 13.64 -8.31 42.59
N TRP A 47 13.04 -9.46 42.28
CA TRP A 47 12.05 -9.56 41.20
C TRP A 47 10.71 -8.91 41.55
N SER A 48 10.28 -8.96 42.81
CA SER A 48 9.07 -8.26 43.27
C SER A 48 9.23 -6.74 43.23
N HIS A 49 10.42 -6.23 43.58
CA HIS A 49 10.73 -4.81 43.44
C HIS A 49 10.73 -4.38 41.96
N LEU A 50 11.41 -5.14 41.08
CA LEU A 50 11.39 -4.88 39.64
C LEU A 50 9.98 -4.92 39.06
N LEU A 51 9.16 -5.90 39.48
CA LEU A 51 7.77 -6.01 39.03
C LEU A 51 6.95 -4.78 39.44
N SER A 52 7.18 -4.26 40.65
CA SER A 52 6.47 -3.10 41.19
C SER A 52 6.93 -1.80 40.52
N SER A 53 8.22 -1.68 40.24
CA SER A 53 8.83 -0.51 39.59
C SER A 53 8.48 -0.43 38.10
N ASP A 54 8.68 -1.53 37.35
CA ASP A 54 8.44 -1.56 35.91
C ASP A 54 6.93 -1.63 35.56
N TYR A 55 6.12 -2.21 36.45
CA TYR A 55 4.70 -2.43 36.20
C TYR A 55 3.79 -2.04 37.39
N PRO A 56 3.77 -0.75 37.77
CA PRO A 56 3.08 -0.25 38.96
C PRO A 56 1.56 -0.46 38.94
N SER A 57 0.95 -0.60 37.75
CA SER A 57 -0.52 -0.63 37.58
C SER A 57 -1.17 -2.02 37.58
N SER A 58 -0.53 -3.10 38.03
CA SER A 58 -1.21 -4.43 38.04
C SER A 58 -0.87 -5.32 39.22
N SER A 59 -0.84 -4.73 40.42
CA SER A 59 -0.73 -5.43 41.70
C SER A 59 -1.89 -6.39 42.01
N SER A 60 -2.91 -6.55 41.16
CA SER A 60 -4.16 -7.25 41.52
C SER A 60 -4.62 -8.38 40.59
N SER A 61 -3.89 -8.71 39.50
CA SER A 61 -4.42 -9.67 38.50
C SER A 61 -3.92 -11.10 38.62
N PHE A 62 -2.91 -11.38 39.45
CA PHE A 62 -2.32 -12.71 39.58
C PHE A 62 -2.34 -13.16 41.04
N SER A 63 -3.53 -13.52 41.53
CA SER A 63 -3.64 -14.35 42.74
C SER A 63 -3.36 -15.81 42.37
N SER A 64 -2.09 -16.15 42.28
CA SER A 64 -1.64 -17.55 42.28
C SER A 64 -0.55 -17.67 43.33
N SER A 65 -0.92 -18.19 44.51
CA SER A 65 -0.08 -18.23 45.71
C SER A 65 1.23 -19.03 45.60
N ASP A 66 1.52 -19.65 44.44
CA ASP A 66 2.69 -20.52 44.21
C ASP A 66 3.66 -20.03 43.11
N ALA A 67 3.39 -18.90 42.43
CA ALA A 67 4.24 -18.44 41.34
C ALA A 67 5.31 -17.45 41.83
N SER A 68 6.60 -17.78 41.63
CA SER A 68 7.71 -16.84 41.90
C SER A 68 7.56 -15.55 41.10
N SER A 69 7.89 -14.42 41.71
CA SER A 69 7.92 -13.08 41.12
C SER A 69 8.75 -13.04 39.84
N LYS A 70 9.82 -13.85 39.76
CA LYS A 70 10.62 -14.00 38.53
C LYS A 70 9.81 -14.58 37.37
N PHE A 71 8.98 -15.59 37.63
CA PHE A 71 8.10 -16.18 36.63
C PHE A 71 7.00 -15.20 36.20
N LEU A 72 6.38 -14.49 37.16
CA LEU A 72 5.39 -13.44 36.87
C LEU A 72 5.98 -12.31 36.02
N TYR A 73 7.19 -11.86 36.36
CA TYR A 73 7.91 -10.85 35.58
C TYR A 73 8.15 -11.32 34.14
N LYS A 74 8.61 -12.58 33.97
CA LYS A 74 8.81 -13.18 32.65
C LYS A 74 7.52 -13.20 31.82
N LEU A 75 6.42 -13.68 32.39
CA LEU A 75 5.11 -13.74 31.71
C LEU A 75 4.66 -12.35 31.25
N ARG A 76 4.86 -11.34 32.08
CA ARG A 76 4.47 -9.95 31.79
C ARG A 76 5.33 -9.32 30.69
N LEU A 77 6.64 -9.55 30.76
CA LEU A 77 7.57 -9.15 29.71
C LEU A 77 7.19 -9.78 28.36
N GLU A 78 6.85 -11.07 28.34
CA GLU A 78 6.37 -11.76 27.14
C GLU A 78 5.07 -11.13 26.63
N ARG A 79 4.07 -10.93 27.50
CA ARG A 79 2.81 -10.28 27.13
C ARG A 79 3.03 -8.90 26.52
N ASP A 80 3.95 -8.11 27.06
CA ASP A 80 4.25 -6.78 26.53
C ASP A 80 5.05 -6.82 25.23
N ARG A 81 5.94 -7.80 25.04
CA ARG A 81 6.56 -8.08 23.74
C ARG A 81 5.49 -8.41 22.69
N TYR A 82 4.53 -9.27 23.02
CA TYR A 82 3.41 -9.59 22.14
C TYR A 82 2.55 -8.36 21.82
N LYS A 83 2.20 -7.54 22.82
CA LYS A 83 1.46 -6.27 22.58
C LYS A 83 2.22 -5.32 21.66
N LYS A 84 3.53 -5.15 21.87
CA LYS A 84 4.39 -4.31 21.00
C LYS A 84 4.43 -4.84 19.57
N ALA A 85 4.62 -6.14 19.41
CA ALA A 85 4.61 -6.81 18.10
C ALA A 85 3.25 -6.67 17.39
N GLU A 86 2.16 -6.85 18.13
CA GLU A 86 0.80 -6.72 17.58
C GLU A 86 0.48 -5.28 17.20
N LYS A 87 0.86 -4.30 18.03
CA LYS A 87 0.76 -2.87 17.68
C LYS A 87 1.51 -2.57 16.40
N HIS A 88 2.74 -3.06 16.27
CA HIS A 88 3.54 -2.92 15.05
C HIS A 88 2.87 -3.58 13.84
N ARG A 89 2.37 -4.82 13.97
CA ARG A 89 1.65 -5.55 12.92
C ARG A 89 0.42 -4.79 12.44
N ARG A 90 -0.36 -4.21 13.36
CA ARG A 90 -1.53 -3.38 13.03
C ARG A 90 -1.13 -2.12 12.28
N THR A 91 -0.07 -1.43 12.70
CA THR A 91 0.44 -0.24 11.99
C THR A 91 0.89 -0.59 10.57
N MET A 92 1.65 -1.68 10.41
CA MET A 92 2.06 -2.18 9.09
C MET A 92 0.86 -2.49 8.20
N PHE A 93 -0.14 -3.18 8.74
CA PHE A 93 -1.35 -3.52 8.00
C PHE A 93 -2.14 -2.28 7.57
N ARG A 94 -2.27 -1.27 8.45
CA ARG A 94 -2.94 0.00 8.11
C ARG A 94 -2.26 0.71 6.94
N LYS A 95 -0.94 0.81 6.96
CA LYS A 95 -0.17 1.42 5.86
C LYS A 95 -0.27 0.62 4.56
N ASN A 96 -0.20 -0.71 4.64
CA ASN A 96 -0.40 -1.56 3.46
C ASN A 96 -1.81 -1.43 2.88
N ASN A 97 -2.84 -1.30 3.74
CA ASN A 97 -4.20 -1.06 3.28
C ASN A 97 -4.34 0.33 2.63
N GLN A 98 -3.72 1.36 3.22
CA GLN A 98 -3.65 2.70 2.61
C GLN A 98 -3.04 2.66 1.20
N ILE A 99 -1.93 1.93 1.01
CA ILE A 99 -1.31 1.71 -0.31
C ILE A 99 -2.29 1.06 -1.28
N LYS A 100 -3.01 0.00 -0.85
CA LYS A 100 -4.01 -0.66 -1.69
C LYS A 100 -5.18 0.25 -2.06
N ALA A 101 -5.58 1.16 -1.16
CA ALA A 101 -6.61 2.16 -1.45
C ALA A 101 -6.12 3.17 -2.50
N HIS A 102 -4.87 3.63 -2.39
CA HIS A 102 -4.25 4.50 -3.40
C HIS A 102 -4.17 3.82 -4.78
N PHE A 103 -3.87 2.51 -4.83
CA PHE A 103 -3.90 1.76 -6.10
C PHE A 103 -5.29 1.74 -6.74
N ARG A 104 -6.34 1.41 -5.97
CA ARG A 104 -7.72 1.45 -6.50
C ARG A 104 -8.10 2.84 -6.99
N ARG A 105 -7.70 3.89 -6.25
CA ARG A 105 -7.99 5.26 -6.64
C ARG A 105 -7.26 5.66 -7.93
N LEU A 106 -6.06 5.16 -8.15
CA LEU A 106 -5.33 5.36 -9.41
C LEU A 106 -6.04 4.67 -10.58
N GLU A 107 -6.47 3.42 -10.39
CA GLU A 107 -7.24 2.68 -11.40
C GLU A 107 -8.52 3.43 -11.79
N GLU A 108 -9.32 3.90 -10.82
CA GLU A 108 -10.52 4.70 -11.07
C GLU A 108 -10.24 5.99 -11.86
N LEU A 109 -9.14 6.68 -11.54
CA LEU A 109 -8.75 7.91 -12.25
C LEU A 109 -8.25 7.63 -13.66
N GLU A 110 -7.58 6.51 -13.88
CA GLU A 110 -7.11 6.07 -15.19
C GLU A 110 -8.29 5.65 -16.08
N GLU A 111 -9.24 4.88 -15.54
CA GLU A 111 -10.49 4.52 -16.22
C GLU A 111 -11.30 5.77 -16.60
N GLY A 112 -11.50 6.70 -15.66
CA GLY A 112 -12.18 7.96 -15.95
C GLY A 112 -11.48 8.79 -17.03
N LEU A 113 -10.14 8.79 -17.06
CA LEU A 113 -9.38 9.46 -18.12
C LEU A 113 -9.59 8.80 -19.49
N VAL A 114 -9.67 7.46 -19.55
CA VAL A 114 -9.99 6.73 -20.77
C VAL A 114 -11.42 7.03 -21.25
N GLU A 115 -12.38 7.18 -20.35
CA GLU A 115 -13.75 7.55 -20.70
C GLU A 115 -13.85 8.97 -21.26
N GLU A 116 -13.21 9.94 -20.63
CA GLU A 116 -13.22 11.33 -21.09
C GLU A 116 -12.50 11.48 -22.44
N THR A 117 -11.43 10.73 -22.68
CA THR A 117 -10.76 10.72 -23.99
C THR A 117 -11.62 10.05 -25.07
N LYS A 118 -12.35 8.98 -24.75
CA LYS A 118 -13.37 8.41 -25.65
C LYS A 118 -14.50 9.40 -25.94
N LYS A 119 -14.93 10.18 -24.95
CA LYS A 119 -15.94 11.23 -25.14
C LYS A 119 -15.43 12.35 -26.04
N LEU A 120 -14.20 12.82 -25.80
CA LEU A 120 -13.53 13.83 -26.62
C LEU A 120 -13.39 13.39 -28.09
N THR A 121 -12.97 12.14 -28.32
CA THR A 121 -12.84 11.61 -29.69
C THR A 121 -14.19 11.52 -30.40
N ARG A 122 -15.25 11.08 -29.70
CA ARG A 122 -16.62 11.09 -30.25
C ARG A 122 -17.08 12.49 -30.61
N THR A 123 -16.95 13.48 -29.71
CA THR A 123 -17.36 14.86 -30.00
C THR A 123 -16.55 15.47 -31.14
N LEU A 124 -15.25 15.16 -31.23
CA LEU A 124 -14.39 15.58 -32.34
C LEU A 124 -14.85 15.00 -33.68
N THR A 125 -15.17 13.70 -33.71
CA THR A 125 -15.68 13.06 -34.92
C THR A 125 -17.02 13.65 -35.36
N GLU A 126 -17.94 13.89 -34.42
CA GLU A 126 -19.23 14.52 -34.72
C GLU A 126 -19.06 15.95 -35.26
N LEU A 127 -18.18 16.75 -34.64
CA LEU A 127 -17.85 18.09 -35.13
C LEU A 127 -17.30 18.07 -36.55
N SER A 128 -16.39 17.14 -36.85
CA SER A 128 -15.83 17.01 -38.20
C SER A 128 -16.91 16.63 -39.21
N ASN A 129 -17.81 15.71 -38.85
CA ASN A 129 -18.92 15.28 -39.69
C ASN A 129 -19.87 16.45 -39.98
N LEU A 130 -20.29 17.21 -38.97
CA LEU A 130 -21.19 18.36 -39.14
C LEU A 130 -20.55 19.46 -40.00
N ARG A 131 -19.25 19.73 -39.81
CA ARG A 131 -18.52 20.68 -40.66
C ARG A 131 -18.48 20.20 -42.11
N THR A 132 -18.16 18.92 -42.37
CA THR A 132 -18.15 18.39 -43.75
C THR A 132 -19.53 18.43 -44.41
N VAL A 133 -20.60 18.13 -43.68
CA VAL A 133 -21.98 18.21 -44.18
C VAL A 133 -22.36 19.65 -44.49
N SER A 134 -22.08 20.59 -43.58
CA SER A 134 -22.31 22.03 -43.79
C SER A 134 -21.57 22.56 -45.02
N HIS A 135 -20.29 22.20 -45.20
CA HIS A 135 -19.51 22.60 -46.38
C HIS A 135 -20.05 22.00 -47.70
N ARG A 136 -20.62 20.79 -47.67
CA ARG A 136 -21.23 20.15 -48.84
C ARG A 136 -22.56 20.81 -49.21
N GLU A 137 -23.43 21.10 -48.25
CA GLU A 137 -24.70 21.81 -48.50
C GLU A 137 -24.49 23.25 -49.01
N ALA A 138 -23.37 23.87 -48.62
CA ALA A 138 -22.95 25.18 -49.12
C ALA A 138 -22.24 25.14 -50.49
N SER A 139 -21.89 23.96 -51.02
CA SER A 139 -21.24 23.85 -52.32
C SER A 139 -22.21 24.19 -53.44
N VAL A 140 -21.85 25.21 -54.23
CA VAL A 140 -22.63 25.73 -55.37
C VAL A 140 -23.01 24.63 -56.36
N ALA A 141 -22.13 23.65 -56.58
CA ALA A 141 -22.39 22.51 -57.45
C ALA A 141 -23.58 21.64 -56.99
N LEU A 142 -23.77 21.43 -55.69
CA LEU A 142 -24.92 20.66 -55.17
C LEU A 142 -26.21 21.47 -55.24
N ARG A 143 -26.14 22.79 -55.06
CA ARG A 143 -27.30 23.69 -55.14
C ARG A 143 -27.85 23.88 -56.56
N VAL A 144 -26.96 23.93 -57.55
CA VAL A 144 -27.32 24.20 -58.97
C VAL A 144 -27.84 22.95 -59.67
N TRP A 145 -27.35 21.76 -59.30
CA TRP A 145 -27.67 20.51 -60.01
C TRP A 145 -28.73 19.64 -59.32
N GLN A 146 -29.23 20.02 -58.14
CA GLN A 146 -30.28 19.27 -57.45
C GLN A 146 -31.70 19.68 -57.89
N PRO A 147 -32.54 18.71 -58.31
CA PRO A 147 -33.96 18.92 -58.58
C PRO A 147 -34.72 19.53 -57.39
N GLU A 148 -35.64 20.45 -57.66
CA GLU A 148 -36.46 21.18 -56.68
C GLU A 148 -37.19 20.26 -55.70
N VAL A 149 -37.66 19.09 -56.16
CA VAL A 149 -38.38 18.11 -55.32
C VAL A 149 -37.50 17.59 -54.18
N ILE A 150 -36.21 17.37 -54.44
CA ILE A 150 -35.25 16.90 -53.45
C ILE A 150 -34.96 18.03 -52.44
N ARG A 151 -34.81 19.27 -52.93
CA ARG A 151 -34.61 20.45 -52.07
C ARG A 151 -35.81 20.74 -51.18
N ALA A 152 -37.03 20.63 -51.69
CA ALA A 152 -38.26 20.84 -50.92
C ALA A 152 -38.39 19.81 -49.79
N ARG A 153 -38.12 18.53 -50.09
CA ARG A 153 -38.12 17.45 -49.10
C ARG A 153 -37.03 17.62 -48.04
N GLN A 154 -35.82 18.03 -48.43
CA GLN A 154 -34.73 18.32 -47.49
C GLN A 154 -35.07 19.49 -46.56
N ARG A 155 -35.65 20.58 -47.08
CA ARG A 155 -36.12 21.70 -46.25
C ARG A 155 -37.17 21.26 -45.24
N GLN A 156 -38.17 20.49 -45.68
CA GLN A 156 -39.21 19.98 -44.78
C GLN A 156 -38.64 19.11 -43.65
N ILE A 157 -37.63 18.29 -43.95
CA ILE A 157 -36.94 17.46 -42.94
C ILE A 157 -36.15 18.34 -41.95
N VAL A 158 -35.45 19.36 -42.44
CA VAL A 158 -34.68 20.30 -41.59
C VAL A 158 -35.61 21.18 -40.74
N GLU A 159 -36.74 21.62 -41.28
CA GLU A 159 -37.77 22.37 -40.54
C GLU A 159 -38.42 21.53 -39.43
N GLN A 160 -38.47 20.20 -39.58
CA GLN A 160 -38.91 19.26 -38.55
C GLN A 160 -37.83 18.96 -37.49
N CYS A 161 -36.55 19.27 -37.74
CA CYS A 161 -35.50 19.15 -36.75
C CYS A 161 -35.59 20.30 -35.74
N SER A 162 -35.78 19.97 -34.46
CA SER A 162 -35.97 20.94 -33.37
C SER A 162 -34.71 21.76 -33.00
N VAL A 163 -33.54 21.42 -33.55
CA VAL A 163 -32.24 22.02 -33.19
C VAL A 163 -31.48 22.38 -34.46
N SER A 164 -31.05 23.64 -34.59
CA SER A 164 -30.27 24.10 -35.75
C SER A 164 -28.84 23.56 -35.72
N VAL A 165 -28.26 23.32 -36.90
CA VAL A 165 -26.87 22.82 -37.04
C VAL A 165 -25.87 23.73 -36.30
N ASP A 166 -26.04 25.05 -36.40
CA ASP A 166 -25.18 26.03 -35.72
C ASP A 166 -25.29 25.94 -34.19
N SER A 167 -26.48 25.67 -33.66
CA SER A 167 -26.65 25.48 -32.22
C SER A 167 -25.97 24.20 -31.75
N ARG A 168 -26.10 23.10 -32.51
CA ARG A 168 -25.40 21.83 -32.22
C ARG A 168 -23.87 21.99 -32.29
N LEU A 169 -23.36 22.73 -33.28
CA LEU A 169 -21.93 23.05 -33.39
C LEU A 169 -21.42 23.80 -32.14
N ARG A 170 -22.17 24.82 -31.67
CA ARG A 170 -21.82 25.54 -30.44
C ARG A 170 -21.84 24.64 -29.20
N THR A 171 -22.85 23.77 -29.07
CA THR A 171 -22.92 22.79 -27.98
C THR A 171 -21.72 21.85 -27.98
N LEU A 172 -21.38 21.29 -29.14
CA LEU A 172 -20.23 20.39 -29.27
C LEU A 172 -18.88 21.07 -28.99
N ASP A 173 -18.71 22.33 -29.38
CA ASP A 173 -17.51 23.12 -29.05
C ASP A 173 -17.35 23.30 -27.54
N MET A 174 -18.47 23.57 -26.84
CA MET A 174 -18.48 23.64 -25.37
C MET A 174 -18.22 22.27 -24.72
N GLU A 175 -18.82 21.19 -25.24
CA GLU A 175 -18.55 19.83 -24.76
C GLU A 175 -17.07 19.45 -24.92
N LEU A 176 -16.43 19.82 -26.03
CA LEU A 176 -15.01 19.59 -26.27
C LEU A 176 -14.15 20.30 -25.20
N LYS A 177 -14.39 21.60 -24.98
CA LYS A 177 -13.70 22.39 -23.94
C LYS A 177 -13.86 21.78 -22.54
N LEU A 178 -15.06 21.29 -22.22
CA LEU A 178 -15.32 20.61 -20.94
C LEU A 178 -14.54 19.30 -20.82
N CYS A 179 -14.49 18.49 -21.87
CA CYS A 179 -13.71 17.24 -21.89
C CYS A 179 -12.21 17.54 -21.71
N GLU A 180 -11.67 18.55 -22.40
CA GLU A 180 -10.27 18.96 -22.24
C GLU A 180 -9.96 19.41 -20.80
N LEU A 181 -10.84 20.23 -20.22
CA LEU A 181 -10.71 20.66 -18.83
C LEU A 181 -10.74 19.45 -17.88
N GLN A 182 -11.69 18.54 -18.06
CA GLN A 182 -11.84 17.35 -17.22
C GLN A 182 -10.61 16.44 -17.33
N ILE A 183 -10.09 16.20 -18.53
CA ILE A 183 -8.84 15.45 -18.75
C ILE A 183 -7.68 16.14 -18.01
N SER A 184 -7.59 17.47 -18.08
CA SER A 184 -6.53 18.22 -17.39
C SER A 184 -6.62 18.08 -15.86
N ILE A 185 -7.83 18.09 -15.30
CA ILE A 185 -8.10 17.92 -13.87
C ILE A 185 -7.74 16.50 -13.44
N SER A 186 -8.23 15.49 -14.16
CA SER A 186 -7.93 14.08 -13.87
C SER A 186 -6.44 13.78 -13.95
N ARG A 187 -5.71 14.34 -14.92
CA ARG A 187 -4.24 14.22 -15.01
C ARG A 187 -3.53 14.81 -13.79
N LYS A 188 -4.00 15.97 -13.29
CA LYS A 188 -3.45 16.59 -12.06
C LYS A 188 -3.75 15.72 -10.84
N ALA A 189 -4.98 15.21 -10.72
CA ALA A 189 -5.39 14.31 -9.64
C ALA A 189 -4.54 13.02 -9.63
N LEU A 190 -4.32 12.41 -10.78
CA LEU A 190 -3.49 11.21 -10.94
C LEU A 190 -2.04 11.46 -10.50
N LYS A 191 -1.44 12.59 -10.92
CA LYS A 191 -0.09 12.98 -10.46
C LYS A 191 -0.03 13.17 -8.94
N ALA A 192 -1.05 13.81 -8.35
CA ALA A 192 -1.12 13.99 -6.91
C ALA A 192 -1.27 12.66 -6.16
N GLU A 193 -2.08 11.75 -6.68
CA GLU A 193 -2.31 10.44 -6.08
C GLU A 193 -1.08 9.53 -6.17
N LYS A 194 -0.33 9.58 -7.28
CA LYS A 194 0.98 8.90 -7.40
C LYS A 194 1.96 9.37 -6.32
N ARG A 195 2.06 10.67 -6.08
CA ARG A 195 2.91 11.22 -5.01
C ARG A 195 2.48 10.72 -3.63
N ARG A 196 1.18 10.68 -3.34
CA ARG A 196 0.66 10.15 -2.07
C ARG A 196 0.98 8.67 -1.89
N LEU A 197 0.86 7.89 -2.97
CA LEU A 197 1.24 6.48 -2.98
C LEU A 197 2.73 6.28 -2.67
N ASP A 198 3.61 7.08 -3.26
CA ASP A 198 5.06 6.98 -3.06
C ASP A 198 5.44 7.32 -1.61
N VAL A 199 4.87 8.39 -1.05
CA VAL A 199 5.04 8.72 0.38
C VAL A 199 4.58 7.57 1.28
N ALA A 200 3.41 6.97 1.00
CA ALA A 200 2.90 5.84 1.79
C ALA A 200 3.81 4.59 1.68
N LYS A 201 4.45 4.37 0.53
CA LYS A 201 5.44 3.28 0.34
C LYS A 201 6.72 3.55 1.13
N GLU A 202 7.22 4.78 1.12
CA GLU A 202 8.39 5.18 1.90
C GLU A 202 8.15 5.02 3.41
N GLU A 203 6.98 5.44 3.89
CA GLU A 203 6.57 5.22 5.28
C GLU A 203 6.46 3.72 5.63
N LEU A 204 5.96 2.90 4.71
CA LEU A 204 5.94 1.45 4.94
C LEU A 204 7.36 0.86 4.97
N ALA A 205 8.25 1.34 4.12
CA ALA A 205 9.65 0.92 4.08
C ALA A 205 10.38 1.29 5.36
N SER A 206 10.16 2.50 5.89
CA SER A 206 10.74 2.94 7.17
C SER A 206 10.22 2.12 8.35
N LEU A 207 8.93 1.77 8.37
CA LEU A 207 8.37 0.87 9.38
C LEU A 207 8.95 -0.55 9.29
N LYS A 208 9.25 -1.03 8.09
CA LYS A 208 9.85 -2.36 7.88
C LYS A 208 11.31 -2.41 8.30
N TYR A 209 12.01 -1.28 8.30
CA TYR A 209 13.41 -1.21 8.66
C TYR A 209 13.62 -1.60 10.13
N HIS A 210 14.36 -2.68 10.35
CA HIS A 210 14.80 -3.09 11.68
C HIS A 210 16.31 -3.35 11.63
N PRO A 211 17.13 -2.46 12.21
CA PRO A 211 18.59 -2.47 12.00
C PRO A 211 19.23 -3.81 12.42
N LEU A 212 18.70 -4.52 13.42
CA LEU A 212 19.25 -5.80 13.88
C LEU A 212 18.74 -7.05 13.13
N LYS A 213 17.60 -6.96 12.40
CA LYS A 213 17.11 -8.09 11.58
C LYS A 213 17.94 -8.26 10.30
N TYR A 214 18.53 -7.17 9.80
CA TYR A 214 19.37 -7.23 8.61
C TYR A 214 20.69 -7.94 8.90
N TYR A 215 21.31 -7.72 10.06
CA TYR A 215 22.55 -8.42 10.43
C TYR A 215 22.37 -9.93 10.60
N HIS A 216 21.30 -10.40 11.24
CA HIS A 216 21.05 -11.85 11.34
C HIS A 216 20.81 -12.52 9.99
N ARG A 217 20.22 -11.82 9.01
CA ARG A 217 20.03 -12.37 7.65
C ARG A 217 21.35 -12.62 6.92
N PHE A 218 22.39 -11.82 7.17
CA PHE A 218 23.72 -12.02 6.59
C PHE A 218 24.52 -13.12 7.30
N VAL A 219 24.36 -13.27 8.63
CA VAL A 219 25.07 -14.29 9.42
C VAL A 219 24.45 -15.69 9.25
N ASP A 220 23.14 -15.79 9.05
CA ASP A 220 22.48 -17.09 8.78
C ASP A 220 22.79 -17.60 7.36
N SER A 221 23.26 -16.73 6.46
CA SER A 221 23.62 -17.11 5.07
C SER A 221 25.02 -17.73 4.96
N SER A 222 25.85 -17.66 5.99
CA SER A 222 27.22 -18.20 6.01
C SER A 222 27.39 -19.47 6.85
N SER A 223 26.32 -19.98 7.49
CA SER A 223 26.44 -21.12 8.44
C SER A 223 25.42 -22.27 8.29
N SER A 224 24.73 -22.43 7.16
CA SER A 224 23.88 -23.62 6.97
C SER A 224 24.20 -24.39 5.68
N GLY A 225 24.76 -25.58 5.88
CA GLY A 225 24.72 -26.70 4.95
C GLY A 225 23.28 -27.18 4.66
N PRO A 226 23.12 -28.32 3.95
CA PRO A 226 22.02 -28.50 3.02
C PRO A 226 20.66 -28.74 3.70
N GLY A 227 19.71 -27.85 3.43
CA GLY A 227 18.46 -28.21 2.76
C GLY A 227 17.35 -28.87 3.59
N ILE A 228 16.60 -28.08 4.36
CA ILE A 228 15.16 -28.35 4.54
C ILE A 228 14.42 -27.49 3.51
N LYS A 229 14.05 -28.11 2.39
CA LYS A 229 13.27 -27.51 1.30
C LYS A 229 11.92 -27.01 1.83
N ARG A 230 11.84 -25.73 2.19
CA ARG A 230 10.56 -25.01 2.20
C ARG A 230 10.16 -24.84 0.74
N ARG A 231 8.98 -25.36 0.37
CA ARG A 231 8.40 -25.22 -0.97
C ARG A 231 8.44 -23.74 -1.36
N SER A 232 9.14 -23.41 -2.44
CA SER A 232 9.31 -22.04 -2.88
C SER A 232 7.98 -21.47 -3.37
N GLU A 233 7.73 -20.20 -3.04
CA GLU A 233 6.61 -19.38 -3.52
C GLU A 233 6.59 -19.27 -5.07
N ASP A 234 7.67 -19.70 -5.74
CA ASP A 234 7.77 -19.78 -7.20
C ASP A 234 6.83 -20.82 -7.82
N VAL A 235 6.51 -21.91 -7.11
CA VAL A 235 5.53 -22.90 -7.59
C VAL A 235 4.12 -22.33 -7.57
N ILE A 236 3.79 -21.54 -6.55
CA ILE A 236 2.48 -20.88 -6.44
C ILE A 236 2.35 -19.81 -7.53
N ASN A 237 3.41 -19.06 -7.82
CA ASN A 237 3.42 -18.08 -8.90
C ASN A 237 3.39 -18.73 -10.30
N SER A 238 3.97 -19.90 -10.50
CA SER A 238 3.88 -20.63 -11.78
C SER A 238 2.46 -21.16 -12.04
N GLN A 239 1.77 -21.62 -10.99
CA GLN A 239 0.40 -22.12 -11.09
C GLN A 239 -0.62 -21.00 -11.34
N VAL A 240 -0.40 -19.82 -10.74
CA VAL A 240 -1.20 -18.62 -11.03
C VAL A 240 -0.96 -18.11 -12.46
N LYS A 241 0.26 -18.26 -13.00
CA LYS A 241 0.58 -17.87 -14.38
C LYS A 241 -0.03 -18.83 -15.41
N GLN A 242 -0.09 -20.13 -15.12
CA GLN A 242 -0.80 -21.12 -15.94
C GLN A 242 -2.32 -20.88 -15.96
N LEU A 243 -2.92 -20.57 -14.80
CA LEU A 243 -4.35 -20.22 -14.73
C LEU A 243 -4.67 -18.92 -15.47
N ARG A 244 -3.77 -17.95 -15.52
CA ARG A 244 -3.98 -16.70 -16.30
C ARG A 244 -3.95 -16.94 -17.82
N SER A 245 -3.21 -17.93 -18.28
CA SER A 245 -3.09 -18.29 -19.70
C SER A 245 -4.28 -19.10 -20.21
N SER A 246 -5.05 -19.75 -19.35
CA SER A 246 -6.21 -20.57 -19.74
C SER A 246 -7.52 -19.78 -19.90
N TYR A 247 -7.57 -18.51 -19.46
CA TYR A 247 -8.79 -17.69 -19.44
C TYR A 247 -8.77 -16.46 -20.36
N LEU A 248 -7.72 -16.26 -21.17
CA LEU A 248 -7.66 -15.21 -22.18
C LEU A 248 -7.29 -15.82 -23.53
N PRO A 249 -8.23 -15.93 -24.49
CA PRO A 249 -7.87 -16.13 -25.88
C PRO A 249 -7.11 -14.88 -26.35
N GLU A 250 -5.90 -15.07 -26.87
CA GLU A 250 -5.18 -14.05 -27.64
C GLU A 250 -6.10 -13.53 -28.76
N ILE A 251 -6.59 -12.29 -28.60
CA ILE A 251 -7.14 -11.53 -29.71
C ILE A 251 -5.94 -11.05 -30.51
N ALA A 252 -5.52 -11.86 -31.49
CA ALA A 252 -4.61 -11.46 -32.53
C ALA A 252 -5.29 -10.37 -33.39
N LEU A 253 -4.71 -9.16 -33.40
CA LEU A 253 -4.96 -8.19 -34.46
C LEU A 253 -3.84 -8.29 -35.51
N PRO A 254 -4.13 -8.07 -36.80
CA PRO A 254 -3.27 -8.48 -37.89
C PRO A 254 -2.07 -7.53 -38.05
N VAL A 255 -0.95 -8.13 -38.43
CA VAL A 255 0.23 -7.49 -38.99
C VAL A 255 -0.15 -6.90 -40.36
N GLU A 256 -0.02 -5.58 -40.52
CA GLU A 256 0.06 -4.93 -41.84
C GLU A 256 1.25 -3.95 -41.87
N GLU A 257 2.31 -4.43 -42.52
CA GLU A 257 3.26 -3.78 -43.42
C GLU A 257 3.29 -2.24 -43.53
N ARG A 258 4.49 -1.64 -43.34
CA ARG A 258 5.05 -0.71 -44.33
C ARG A 258 6.56 -0.53 -44.21
N ALA A 259 7.27 -1.20 -45.11
CA ALA A 259 8.49 -0.66 -45.69
C ALA A 259 8.10 0.39 -46.74
N ARG A 260 8.58 1.63 -46.59
CA ARG A 260 8.97 2.52 -47.69
C ARG A 260 9.64 3.80 -47.18
N ASP A 261 10.79 4.06 -47.79
CA ASP A 261 11.47 5.35 -48.00
C ASP A 261 12.12 6.05 -46.80
N SER A 262 13.42 5.83 -46.63
CA SER A 262 14.51 6.83 -46.76
C SER A 262 15.87 6.19 -46.57
#